data_AF-A0A841PV71-F1
#
_entry.id   AF-A0A841PV71-F1
#
_cell.length_a   1.000
_cell.length_b   1.000
_cell.length_c   1.000
_cell.angle_alpha   90.00
_cell.angle_beta   90.00
_cell.angle_gamma   90.00
#
_symmetry.space_group_name_H-M   'P 1'
#
loop_
_entity.id
_entity.type
_entity.pdbx_description
1 polymer ?
#
loop_
_entity_poly.entity_id
_entity_poly.type
_entity_poly.pdbx_seq_one_letter_code
_entity_poly.pdbx_strand_id
1 'polypeptide(L)'
;MRFRPWPKPEPYRDTSRKRAAFKRKQRLEREALPLFADMIAAGQHSVDEEMARRHIWWDEREREQRALRAARWHAARARLFALPDDLRCTVRELWRGCPYPADPTYLLDLLHQIAVGRVDPQRPPWVFHGKLTARTTPDPSSFDDAFRQIGQRKIGGGPKTTPAVEFLFCGNLGSGILFLRTRVRLNDPPESYYTPSSHRLRDSHVSRAGHWIDLEVRGDCSDAELDLIRRLAQEADARPVVVRRVATLTTTGEEVDA
;
A
#
# COMPACT_ATOMS: atom_id res chain seq x y z
N MET A 1 22.05 -12.48 8.56
CA MET A 1 21.87 -11.13 7.97
C MET A 1 20.85 -11.22 6.87
N ARG A 2 20.08 -10.15 6.61
CA ARG A 2 19.12 -10.12 5.52
C ARG A 2 19.85 -10.25 4.17
N PHE A 3 19.43 -11.21 3.34
CA PHE A 3 20.01 -11.45 2.02
C PHE A 3 18.94 -12.03 1.12
N ARG A 4 18.80 -11.48 -0.09
CA ARG A 4 17.92 -12.05 -1.10
C ARG A 4 18.68 -13.12 -1.88
N PRO A 5 18.16 -14.37 -1.94
CA PRO A 5 18.73 -15.41 -2.78
C PRO A 5 18.83 -14.94 -4.23
N TRP A 6 19.93 -15.32 -4.89
CA TRP A 6 20.07 -15.08 -6.32
C TRP A 6 19.16 -16.06 -7.09
N PRO A 7 18.46 -15.62 -8.15
CA PRO A 7 17.61 -16.51 -8.94
C PRO A 7 18.32 -17.78 -9.41
N LYS A 8 17.55 -18.84 -9.64
CA LYS A 8 18.11 -20.04 -10.27
C LYS A 8 18.54 -19.69 -11.70
N PRO A 9 19.71 -20.18 -12.14
CA PRO A 9 20.11 -20.07 -13.54
C PRO A 9 19.01 -20.62 -14.44
N GLU A 10 18.66 -19.87 -15.47
CA GLU A 10 17.87 -20.39 -16.57
C GLU A 10 18.72 -20.34 -17.83
N PRO A 11 18.72 -21.40 -18.65
CA PRO A 11 19.48 -21.42 -19.88
C PRO A 11 18.96 -20.36 -20.85
N TYR A 12 19.83 -19.88 -21.74
CA TYR A 12 19.43 -18.91 -22.75
C TYR A 12 18.39 -19.52 -23.70
N ARG A 13 17.16 -19.01 -23.64
CA ARG A 13 16.09 -19.42 -24.55
C ARG A 13 16.15 -18.63 -25.85
N ASP A 14 16.41 -19.30 -26.96
CA ASP A 14 16.20 -18.70 -28.29
C ASP A 14 14.69 -18.54 -28.55
N THR A 15 14.28 -17.36 -29.01
CA THR A 15 12.88 -17.06 -29.31
C THR A 15 12.75 -16.31 -30.62
N SER A 16 11.61 -16.48 -31.29
CA SER A 16 11.28 -15.75 -32.52
C SER A 16 11.42 -14.23 -32.34
N ARG A 17 11.05 -13.70 -31.17
CA ARG A 17 11.20 -12.28 -30.82
C ARG A 17 12.67 -11.84 -30.75
N LYS A 18 13.57 -12.65 -30.15
CA LYS A 18 15.01 -12.36 -30.07
C LYS A 18 15.66 -12.38 -31.45
N ARG A 19 15.30 -13.36 -32.28
CA ARG A 19 15.73 -13.46 -33.68
C ARG A 19 15.26 -12.26 -34.51
N ALA A 20 13.99 -11.88 -34.40
CA ALA A 20 13.44 -10.71 -35.09
C ALA A 20 14.10 -9.39 -34.63
N ALA A 21 14.36 -9.25 -33.33
CA ALA A 21 15.05 -8.09 -32.78
C ALA A 21 16.48 -7.96 -33.34
N PHE A 22 17.20 -9.07 -33.50
CA PHE A 22 18.54 -9.05 -34.10
C PHE A 22 18.50 -8.68 -35.59
N LYS A 23 17.56 -9.24 -36.38
CA LYS A 23 17.35 -8.81 -37.78
C LYS A 23 17.04 -7.31 -37.89
N ARG A 24 16.22 -6.79 -36.98
CA ARG A 24 15.93 -5.35 -36.92
C ARG A 24 17.19 -4.54 -36.62
N LYS A 25 18.02 -4.98 -35.66
CA LYS A 25 19.31 -4.35 -35.36
C LYS A 25 20.20 -4.32 -36.61
N GLN A 26 20.38 -5.45 -37.29
CA GLN A 26 21.16 -5.54 -38.52
C GLN A 26 20.66 -4.62 -39.64
N ARG A 27 19.33 -4.47 -39.77
CA ARG A 27 18.72 -3.53 -40.71
C ARG A 27 19.04 -2.08 -40.34
N LEU A 28 18.84 -1.71 -39.07
CA LEU A 28 19.11 -0.35 -38.59
C LEU A 28 20.59 0.03 -38.76
N GLU A 29 21.52 -0.91 -38.55
CA GLU A 29 22.95 -0.67 -38.78
C GLU A 29 23.28 -0.35 -40.24
N ARG A 30 22.63 -1.04 -41.19
CA ARG A 30 22.78 -0.76 -42.64
C ARG A 30 22.13 0.55 -43.05
N GLU A 31 20.93 0.83 -42.52
CA GLU A 31 20.19 2.08 -42.76
C GLU A 31 20.91 3.30 -42.17
N ALA A 32 21.65 3.14 -41.08
CA ALA A 32 22.41 4.22 -40.45
C ALA A 32 23.58 4.72 -41.32
N LEU A 33 24.16 3.85 -42.15
CA LEU A 33 25.30 4.16 -43.02
C LEU A 33 25.03 3.63 -44.45
N PRO A 34 24.14 4.28 -45.23
CA PRO A 34 23.68 3.75 -46.52
C PRO A 34 24.79 3.52 -47.54
N LEU A 35 25.80 4.40 -47.60
CA LEU A 35 26.94 4.27 -48.51
C LEU A 35 27.82 3.04 -48.23
N PHE A 36 27.74 2.50 -47.02
CA PHE A 36 28.48 1.31 -46.59
C PHE A 36 27.56 0.11 -46.35
N ALA A 37 26.29 0.17 -46.77
CA ALA A 37 25.31 -0.85 -46.45
C ALA A 37 25.72 -2.26 -46.90
N ASP A 38 26.31 -2.39 -48.09
CA ASP A 38 26.77 -3.67 -48.64
C ASP A 38 28.00 -4.20 -47.90
N MET A 39 28.93 -3.32 -47.53
CA MET A 39 30.11 -3.66 -46.74
C MET A 39 29.72 -4.08 -45.31
N ILE A 40 28.76 -3.40 -44.70
CA ILE A 40 28.20 -3.75 -43.38
C ILE A 40 27.46 -5.09 -43.46
N ALA A 41 26.66 -5.31 -44.50
CA ALA A 41 25.95 -6.57 -44.71
C ALA A 41 26.93 -7.74 -44.85
N ALA A 42 28.04 -7.57 -45.59
CA ALA A 42 29.06 -8.61 -45.75
C ALA A 42 29.77 -8.96 -44.43
N GLY A 43 29.89 -8.00 -43.50
CA GLY A 43 30.47 -8.23 -42.17
C GLY A 43 29.48 -8.72 -41.11
N GLN A 44 28.17 -8.75 -41.40
CA GLN A 44 27.14 -9.19 -40.46
C GLN A 44 27.03 -10.72 -40.45
N HIS A 45 27.19 -11.32 -39.27
CA HIS A 45 26.98 -12.76 -39.09
C HIS A 45 25.49 -13.12 -39.07
N SER A 46 25.20 -14.41 -39.29
CA SER A 46 23.84 -14.92 -39.33
C SER A 46 23.14 -14.84 -37.97
N VAL A 47 21.81 -14.90 -38.00
CA VAL A 47 21.00 -14.92 -36.78
C VAL A 47 21.32 -16.16 -35.93
N ASP A 48 21.57 -17.30 -36.56
CA ASP A 48 21.85 -18.55 -35.85
C ASP A 48 23.21 -18.50 -35.16
N GLU A 49 24.22 -17.93 -35.83
CA GLU A 49 25.54 -17.67 -35.21
C GLU A 49 25.43 -16.71 -34.01
N GLU A 50 24.60 -15.66 -34.09
CA GLU A 50 24.37 -14.76 -32.96
C GLU A 50 23.69 -15.48 -31.79
N MET A 51 22.67 -16.30 -32.06
CA MET A 51 21.97 -17.01 -31.00
C MET A 51 22.87 -18.05 -30.32
N ALA A 52 23.72 -18.75 -31.08
CA ALA A 52 24.74 -19.65 -30.55
C ALA A 52 25.76 -18.88 -29.68
N ARG A 53 26.26 -17.74 -30.16
CA ARG A 53 27.18 -16.88 -29.40
C ARG A 53 26.55 -16.37 -28.11
N ARG A 54 25.29 -15.94 -28.16
CA ARG A 54 24.55 -15.49 -26.97
C ARG A 54 24.31 -16.60 -25.96
N HIS A 55 24.13 -17.83 -26.43
CA HIS A 55 23.99 -18.97 -25.55
C HIS A 55 25.26 -19.19 -24.71
N ILE A 56 26.43 -19.21 -25.36
CA ILE A 56 27.73 -19.34 -24.67
C ILE A 56 27.95 -18.15 -23.72
N TRP A 57 27.78 -16.93 -24.23
CA TRP A 57 27.98 -15.71 -23.46
C TRP A 57 27.03 -15.59 -22.27
N TRP A 58 25.80 -16.09 -22.37
CA TRP A 58 24.83 -16.06 -21.28
C TRP A 58 25.32 -16.83 -20.07
N ASP A 59 25.86 -18.04 -20.28
CA ASP A 59 26.37 -18.88 -19.20
C ASP A 59 27.60 -18.28 -18.54
N GLU A 60 28.54 -17.75 -19.34
CA GLU A 60 29.72 -17.04 -18.82
C GLU A 60 29.32 -15.80 -18.01
N ARG A 61 28.46 -14.95 -18.57
CA ARG A 61 27.98 -13.73 -17.93
C ARG A 61 27.20 -14.05 -16.65
N GLU A 62 26.47 -15.15 -16.60
CA GLU A 62 25.81 -15.59 -15.38
C GLU A 62 26.83 -16.02 -14.32
N ARG A 63 27.83 -16.83 -14.69
CA ARG A 63 28.92 -17.22 -13.78
C ARG A 63 29.65 -16.02 -13.22
N GLU A 64 30.02 -15.07 -14.08
CA GLU A 64 30.68 -13.82 -13.70
C GLU A 64 29.85 -12.99 -12.72
N GLN A 65 28.55 -12.82 -12.99
CA GLN A 65 27.66 -12.09 -12.08
C GLN A 65 27.54 -12.75 -10.72
N ARG A 66 27.43 -14.08 -10.67
CA ARG A 66 27.38 -14.84 -9.41
C ARG A 66 28.69 -14.72 -8.64
N ALA A 67 29.83 -14.83 -9.33
CA ALA A 67 31.15 -14.66 -8.74
C ALA A 67 31.34 -13.24 -8.19
N LEU A 68 30.99 -12.21 -8.97
CA LEU A 68 31.04 -10.82 -8.56
C LEU A 68 30.14 -10.56 -7.34
N ARG A 69 28.92 -11.10 -7.33
CA ARG A 69 28.01 -10.99 -6.19
C ARG A 69 28.60 -11.64 -4.95
N ALA A 70 29.15 -12.84 -5.06
CA ALA A 70 29.79 -13.54 -3.95
C ALA A 70 30.98 -12.74 -3.42
N ALA A 71 31.85 -12.25 -4.30
CA ALA A 71 32.99 -11.42 -3.93
C ALA A 71 32.55 -10.16 -3.17
N ARG A 72 31.52 -9.45 -3.65
CA ARG A 72 30.95 -8.30 -2.95
C ARG A 72 30.38 -8.68 -1.59
N TRP A 73 29.75 -9.84 -1.46
CA TRP A 73 29.25 -10.32 -0.17
C TRP A 73 30.37 -10.63 0.82
N HIS A 74 31.45 -11.27 0.36
CA HIS A 74 32.64 -11.48 1.18
C HIS A 74 33.26 -10.15 1.62
N ALA A 75 33.39 -9.18 0.71
CA ALA A 75 33.89 -7.85 1.04
C ALA A 75 32.98 -7.11 2.05
N ALA A 76 31.67 -7.19 1.88
CA ALA A 76 30.69 -6.59 2.79
C ALA A 76 30.81 -7.17 4.20
N ARG A 77 30.93 -8.51 4.29
CA ARG A 77 31.15 -9.20 5.56
C ARG A 77 32.48 -8.80 6.18
N ALA A 78 33.57 -8.81 5.42
CA ALA A 78 34.89 -8.42 5.93
C ALA A 78 34.86 -7.01 6.55
N ARG A 79 34.26 -6.04 5.85
CA ARG A 79 34.10 -4.67 6.37
C ARG A 79 33.23 -4.62 7.62
N LEU A 80 32.12 -5.35 7.64
CA LEU A 80 31.23 -5.37 8.80
C LEU A 80 31.91 -6.02 10.03
N PHE A 81 32.67 -7.09 9.83
CA PHE A 81 33.38 -7.77 10.92
C PHE A 81 34.61 -7.02 11.42
N ALA A 82 35.13 -6.06 10.65
CA ALA A 82 36.16 -5.13 11.08
C ALA A 82 35.64 -4.00 11.99
N LEU A 83 34.31 -3.81 12.09
CA LEU A 83 33.73 -2.81 13.00
C LEU A 83 33.78 -3.32 14.46
N PRO A 84 33.84 -2.39 15.45
CA PRO A 84 33.65 -2.73 16.86
C PRO A 84 32.35 -3.50 17.09
N ASP A 85 32.35 -4.40 18.06
CA ASP A 85 31.26 -5.36 18.28
C ASP A 85 29.89 -4.68 18.49
N ASP A 86 29.84 -3.60 19.26
CA ASP A 86 28.60 -2.85 19.52
C ASP A 86 28.05 -2.23 18.22
N LEU A 87 28.90 -1.53 17.48
CA LEU A 87 28.55 -0.91 16.21
C LEU A 87 28.13 -1.98 15.18
N ARG A 88 28.82 -3.11 15.14
CA ARG A 88 28.49 -4.25 14.29
C ARG A 88 27.10 -4.79 14.60
N CYS A 89 26.73 -4.90 15.88
CA CYS A 89 25.39 -5.32 16.29
C CYS A 89 24.32 -4.34 15.82
N THR A 90 24.51 -3.03 16.06
CA THR A 90 23.58 -1.98 15.58
C THR A 90 23.42 -2.02 14.07
N VAL A 91 24.51 -2.11 13.31
CA VAL A 91 24.45 -2.15 11.84
C VAL A 91 23.73 -3.41 11.33
N ARG A 92 23.88 -4.55 12.00
CA ARG A 92 23.15 -5.78 11.63
C ARG A 92 21.65 -5.65 11.84
N GLU A 93 21.24 -5.03 12.94
CA GLU A 93 19.82 -4.76 13.23
C GLU A 93 19.25 -3.75 12.23
N LEU A 94 19.98 -2.66 12.00
CA LEU A 94 19.66 -1.66 11.00
C LEU A 94 19.45 -2.30 9.62
N TRP A 95 20.38 -3.14 9.19
CA TRP A 95 20.31 -3.83 7.89
C TRP A 95 19.09 -4.75 7.77
N ARG A 96 18.62 -5.36 8.87
CA ARG A 96 17.40 -6.19 8.85
C ARG A 96 16.16 -5.36 8.55
N GLY A 97 16.06 -4.14 9.11
CA GLY A 97 14.90 -3.25 8.96
C GLY A 97 15.01 -2.21 7.84
N CYS A 98 16.17 -2.05 7.21
CA CYS A 98 16.37 -0.99 6.22
C CYS A 98 15.49 -1.15 4.97
N PRO A 99 15.14 -0.07 4.26
CA PRO A 99 14.34 -0.13 3.03
C PRO A 99 15.12 -0.62 1.80
N TYR A 100 16.45 -0.74 1.89
CA TYR A 100 17.30 -1.04 0.73
C TYR A 100 17.18 -2.48 0.24
N PRO A 101 17.37 -2.77 -1.06
CA PRO A 101 17.39 -4.16 -1.53
C PRO A 101 18.39 -5.01 -0.74
N ALA A 102 18.01 -6.23 -0.38
CA ALA A 102 18.85 -7.16 0.40
C ALA A 102 20.00 -7.76 -0.44
N ASP A 103 20.86 -6.88 -0.94
CA ASP A 103 21.91 -7.12 -1.92
C ASP A 103 23.27 -6.64 -1.37
N PRO A 104 24.38 -7.34 -1.66
CA PRO A 104 25.71 -6.99 -1.17
C PRO A 104 26.17 -5.57 -1.54
N THR A 105 25.76 -5.06 -2.70
CA THR A 105 26.16 -3.74 -3.19
C THR A 105 25.59 -2.64 -2.29
N TYR A 106 24.31 -2.76 -1.92
CA TYR A 106 23.66 -1.81 -1.01
C TYR A 106 24.19 -1.93 0.43
N LEU A 107 24.54 -3.15 0.87
CA LEU A 107 25.21 -3.31 2.17
C LEU A 107 26.59 -2.64 2.18
N LEU A 108 27.39 -2.81 1.12
CA LEU A 108 28.68 -2.13 0.97
C LEU A 108 28.54 -0.61 0.96
N ASP A 109 27.54 -0.09 0.25
CA ASP A 109 27.23 1.33 0.19
C ASP A 109 26.79 1.87 1.56
N LEU A 110 25.88 1.18 2.26
CA LEU A 110 25.48 1.53 3.62
C LEU A 110 26.69 1.59 4.57
N LEU A 111 27.56 0.57 4.54
CA LEU A 111 28.77 0.55 5.36
C LEU A 111 29.70 1.72 5.03
N HIS A 112 29.82 2.06 3.74
CA HIS A 112 30.58 3.23 3.32
C HIS A 112 29.95 4.53 3.82
N GLN A 113 28.63 4.71 3.67
CA GLN A 113 27.88 5.88 4.13
C GLN A 113 27.99 6.10 5.64
N ILE A 114 27.98 5.02 6.43
CA ILE A 114 28.23 5.07 7.87
C ILE A 114 29.67 5.52 8.14
N ALA A 115 30.64 4.96 7.43
CA ALA A 115 32.05 5.30 7.60
C ALA A 115 32.36 6.78 7.26
N VAL A 116 31.66 7.36 6.27
CA VAL A 116 31.79 8.79 5.92
C VAL A 116 30.86 9.71 6.72
N GLY A 117 30.12 9.17 7.70
CA GLY A 117 29.22 9.95 8.57
C GLY A 117 27.95 10.47 7.89
N ARG A 118 27.59 9.96 6.70
CA ARG A 118 26.34 10.34 6.01
C ARG A 118 25.11 9.66 6.62
N VAL A 119 25.28 8.48 7.19
CA VAL A 119 24.23 7.74 7.87
C VAL A 119 24.66 7.51 9.31
N ASP A 120 23.87 8.01 10.25
CA ASP A 120 23.98 7.66 11.66
C ASP A 120 23.28 6.30 11.89
N PRO A 121 24.01 5.26 12.32
CA PRO A 121 23.43 3.95 12.63
C PRO A 121 22.37 3.97 13.73
N GLN A 122 22.46 4.91 14.67
CA GLN A 122 21.51 5.05 15.79
C GLN A 122 20.28 5.86 15.40
N ARG A 123 20.42 6.75 14.41
CA ARG A 123 19.35 7.62 13.95
C ARG A 123 19.26 7.63 12.42
N PRO A 124 18.92 6.48 11.82
CA PRO A 124 18.93 6.35 10.37
C PRO A 124 17.84 7.23 9.73
N PRO A 125 18.12 7.82 8.56
CA PRO A 125 17.26 8.84 7.96
C PRO A 125 15.87 8.32 7.52
N TRP A 126 15.71 7.01 7.38
CA TRP A 126 14.44 6.38 7.01
C TRP A 126 13.58 5.97 8.21
N VAL A 127 14.07 6.13 9.45
CA VAL A 127 13.26 5.93 10.65
C VAL A 127 12.72 7.28 11.08
N PHE A 128 11.40 7.36 11.21
CA PHE A 128 10.76 8.55 11.73
C PHE A 128 10.94 8.60 13.25
N HIS A 129 11.64 9.63 13.73
CA HIS A 129 11.90 9.86 15.17
C HIS A 129 11.04 10.99 15.77
N GLY A 130 10.15 11.59 14.98
CA GLY A 130 9.27 12.65 15.46
C GLY A 130 8.17 12.11 16.37
N LYS A 131 7.65 12.96 17.26
CA LYS A 131 6.40 12.66 17.95
C LYS A 131 5.28 12.70 16.91
N LEU A 132 4.51 11.62 16.79
CA LEU A 132 3.30 11.60 15.98
C LEU A 132 2.23 12.42 16.70
N THR A 133 2.10 13.70 16.34
CA THR A 133 0.96 14.50 16.80
C THR A 133 -0.20 14.23 15.84
N ALA A 134 -1.19 13.49 16.30
CA ALA A 134 -2.41 13.31 15.52
C ALA A 134 -3.05 14.68 15.30
N ARG A 135 -3.41 15.01 14.05
CA ARG A 135 -4.18 16.22 13.76
C ARG A 135 -5.60 15.99 14.26
N THR A 136 -5.85 16.37 15.49
CA THR A 136 -7.19 16.33 16.11
C THR A 136 -7.94 17.61 15.76
N THR A 137 -9.27 17.54 15.70
CA THR A 137 -10.12 18.74 15.69
C THR A 137 -10.53 19.02 17.14
N PRO A 138 -9.82 19.89 17.88
CA PRO A 138 -10.23 20.24 19.23
C PRO A 138 -11.52 21.06 19.17
N ASP A 139 -12.53 20.64 19.91
CA ASP A 139 -13.82 21.31 20.08
C ASP A 139 -14.53 21.73 18.77
N PRO A 140 -14.98 20.75 17.95
CA PRO A 140 -15.72 21.05 16.74
C PRO A 140 -17.08 21.72 17.03
N SER A 141 -17.35 22.82 16.33
CA SER A 141 -18.62 23.56 16.41
C SER A 141 -19.78 22.90 15.67
N SER A 142 -19.49 22.07 14.66
CA SER A 142 -20.50 21.39 13.86
C SER A 142 -20.09 19.96 13.50
N PHE A 143 -21.06 19.15 13.06
CA PHE A 143 -20.78 17.79 12.62
C PHE A 143 -19.83 17.73 11.42
N ASP A 144 -19.96 18.65 10.46
CA ASP A 144 -19.10 18.71 9.28
C ASP A 144 -17.69 19.24 9.59
N ASP A 145 -17.52 20.01 10.68
CA ASP A 145 -16.19 20.39 11.20
C ASP A 145 -15.47 19.20 11.82
N ALA A 146 -16.22 18.34 12.53
CA ALA A 146 -15.69 17.17 13.21
C ALA A 146 -15.43 15.99 12.26
N PHE A 147 -16.32 15.78 11.29
CA PHE A 147 -16.42 14.54 10.54
C PHE A 147 -16.57 14.78 9.05
N ARG A 148 -15.66 14.19 8.27
CA ARG A 148 -15.73 14.22 6.81
C ARG A 148 -16.44 12.99 6.29
N GLN A 149 -17.41 13.18 5.39
CA GLN A 149 -18.02 12.06 4.66
C GLN A 149 -16.99 11.40 3.74
N ILE A 150 -16.73 10.11 3.96
CA ILE A 150 -15.77 9.30 3.19
C ILE A 150 -16.44 8.30 2.26
N GLY A 151 -17.74 8.06 2.43
CA GLY A 151 -18.46 7.10 1.60
C GLY A 151 -19.96 7.15 1.73
N GLN A 152 -20.63 6.55 0.75
CA GLN A 152 -22.07 6.35 0.72
C GLN A 152 -22.34 4.97 0.10
N ARG A 153 -23.26 4.21 0.68
CA ARG A 153 -23.69 2.91 0.14
C ARG A 153 -25.20 2.78 0.17
N LYS A 154 -25.77 2.16 -0.87
CA LYS A 154 -27.19 1.76 -0.89
C LYS A 154 -27.29 0.31 -0.42
N ILE A 155 -28.22 0.02 0.50
CA ILE A 155 -28.46 -1.31 1.07
C ILE A 155 -29.91 -1.71 0.87
N GLY A 156 -30.11 -2.95 0.43
CA GLY A 156 -31.41 -3.40 -0.03
C GLY A 156 -31.78 -2.71 -1.34
N GLY A 157 -33.01 -2.92 -1.79
CA GLY A 157 -33.48 -2.46 -3.09
C GLY A 157 -33.81 -3.62 -4.01
N GLY A 158 -35.10 -3.94 -4.09
CA GLY A 158 -35.67 -4.86 -5.07
C GLY A 158 -36.79 -4.15 -5.85
N PRO A 159 -37.48 -4.86 -6.77
CA PRO A 159 -38.53 -4.26 -7.60
C PRO A 159 -39.66 -3.55 -6.83
N LYS A 160 -39.83 -3.87 -5.54
CA LYS A 160 -40.87 -3.33 -4.65
C LYS A 160 -40.33 -2.69 -3.35
N THR A 161 -39.01 -2.60 -3.18
CA THR A 161 -38.39 -2.07 -1.94
C THR A 161 -37.41 -0.96 -2.26
N THR A 162 -37.52 0.18 -1.57
CA THR A 162 -36.57 1.29 -1.72
C THR A 162 -35.26 0.97 -0.99
N PRO A 163 -34.08 1.21 -1.63
CA PRO A 163 -32.79 1.03 -0.96
C PRO A 163 -32.61 2.03 0.19
N ALA A 164 -32.20 1.53 1.35
CA ALA A 164 -31.74 2.38 2.46
C ALA A 164 -30.35 2.94 2.13
N VAL A 165 -30.09 4.19 2.50
CA VAL A 165 -28.78 4.83 2.29
C VAL A 165 -28.01 4.81 3.60
N GLU A 166 -26.79 4.29 3.53
CA GLU A 166 -25.75 4.45 4.52
C GLU A 166 -24.78 5.55 4.14
N PHE A 167 -24.37 6.36 5.11
CA PHE A 167 -23.22 7.23 4.98
C PHE A 167 -22.12 6.80 5.95
N LEU A 168 -20.87 6.97 5.49
CA LEU A 168 -19.67 6.71 6.25
C LEU A 168 -18.92 8.02 6.45
N PHE A 169 -18.53 8.29 7.69
CA PHE A 169 -17.77 9.47 8.06
C PHE A 169 -16.50 9.09 8.81
N CYS A 170 -15.49 9.95 8.74
CA CYS A 170 -14.22 9.82 9.44
C CYS A 170 -13.85 11.17 10.08
N GLY A 171 -13.39 11.13 11.32
CA GLY A 171 -12.91 12.29 12.06
C GLY A 171 -11.88 11.87 13.10
N ASN A 172 -11.17 12.84 13.67
CA ASN A 172 -10.17 12.59 14.70
C ASN A 172 -10.43 13.49 15.90
N LEU A 173 -10.89 12.89 16.99
CA LEU A 173 -11.08 13.57 18.27
C LEU A 173 -9.87 13.28 19.18
N GLY A 174 -9.84 13.86 20.38
CA GLY A 174 -8.69 13.77 21.28
C GLY A 174 -8.25 12.34 21.61
N SER A 175 -9.17 11.39 21.58
CA SER A 175 -8.93 9.95 21.79
C SER A 175 -8.35 9.21 20.58
N GLY A 176 -8.47 9.77 19.37
CA GLY A 176 -8.00 9.15 18.13
C GLY A 176 -9.02 9.19 16.99
N ILE A 177 -8.72 8.42 15.95
CA ILE A 177 -9.50 8.37 14.72
C ILE A 177 -10.78 7.57 14.95
N LEU A 178 -11.91 8.17 14.59
CA LEU A 178 -13.25 7.60 14.69
C LEU A 178 -13.87 7.40 13.31
N PHE A 179 -14.55 6.26 13.15
CA PHE A 179 -15.36 5.96 11.98
C PHE A 179 -16.82 5.88 12.37
N LEU A 180 -17.65 6.66 11.67
CA LEU A 180 -19.07 6.74 11.97
C LEU A 180 -19.88 6.21 10.80
N ARG A 181 -20.94 5.48 11.11
CA ARG A 181 -21.90 4.96 10.12
C ARG A 181 -23.29 5.42 10.49
N THR A 182 -23.93 6.15 9.58
CA THR A 182 -25.34 6.56 9.74
C THR A 182 -26.27 5.70 8.90
N ARG A 183 -27.44 5.39 9.46
CA ARG A 183 -28.56 4.74 8.78
C ARG A 183 -29.87 5.37 9.22
N VAL A 184 -30.80 5.57 8.29
CA VAL A 184 -32.17 5.99 8.62
C VAL A 184 -33.01 4.75 8.96
N ARG A 185 -33.78 4.82 10.04
CA ARG A 185 -34.66 3.77 10.56
C ARG A 185 -36.07 4.30 10.76
N LEU A 186 -37.06 3.40 10.72
CA LEU A 186 -38.46 3.69 11.03
C LEU A 186 -38.70 3.59 12.54
N ASN A 187 -39.62 4.40 13.07
CA ASN A 187 -40.00 4.37 14.49
C ASN A 187 -40.77 3.09 14.85
N ASP A 188 -41.65 2.62 13.97
CA ASP A 188 -42.44 1.40 14.17
C ASP A 188 -41.97 0.24 13.27
N PRO A 189 -41.44 -0.87 13.84
CA PRO A 189 -41.06 -2.06 13.09
C PRO A 189 -42.19 -2.73 12.27
N PRO A 190 -43.45 -2.85 12.74
CA PRO A 190 -44.49 -3.55 11.98
C PRO A 190 -45.04 -2.74 10.78
N GLU A 191 -44.86 -1.42 10.74
CA GLU A 191 -45.22 -0.61 9.56
C GLU A 191 -44.31 -0.91 8.36
N SER A 192 -43.13 -1.49 8.58
CA SER A 192 -42.20 -1.89 7.51
C SER A 192 -42.76 -2.94 6.53
N TYR A 193 -43.79 -3.70 6.94
CA TYR A 193 -44.43 -4.72 6.10
C TYR A 193 -45.60 -4.20 5.25
N TYR A 194 -46.20 -3.06 5.61
CA TYR A 194 -47.43 -2.57 4.98
C TYR A 194 -47.29 -1.23 4.24
N THR A 195 -46.18 -0.50 4.38
CA THR A 195 -45.93 0.65 3.51
C THR A 195 -45.24 0.20 2.21
N PRO A 196 -45.88 0.26 1.04
CA PRO A 196 -45.18 0.10 -0.23
C PRO A 196 -44.19 1.27 -0.34
N SER A 197 -42.93 0.97 -0.05
CA SER A 197 -41.82 1.92 0.01
C SER A 197 -41.52 2.55 -1.36
N SER A 198 -42.30 3.55 -1.76
CA SER A 198 -42.03 4.45 -2.90
C SER A 198 -41.68 5.89 -2.47
N HIS A 199 -41.65 6.14 -1.16
CA HIS A 199 -41.30 7.45 -0.61
C HIS A 199 -39.82 7.47 -0.23
N ARG A 200 -39.02 8.24 -0.98
CA ARG A 200 -37.59 8.43 -0.76
C ARG A 200 -37.31 8.72 0.73
N LEU A 201 -36.54 7.87 1.41
CA LEU A 201 -36.13 8.10 2.83
C LEU A 201 -35.43 9.45 3.08
N ARG A 202 -35.04 10.16 2.01
CA ARG A 202 -34.44 11.50 2.04
C ARG A 202 -35.39 12.62 1.57
N ASP A 203 -36.39 12.32 0.74
CA ASP A 203 -37.24 13.33 0.08
C ASP A 203 -38.74 13.05 0.25
N SER A 204 -39.13 12.22 1.21
CA SER A 204 -40.53 11.94 1.50
C SER A 204 -41.12 13.03 2.38
N HIS A 205 -42.15 13.72 1.87
CA HIS A 205 -43.04 14.60 2.63
C HIS A 205 -43.93 13.83 3.63
N VAL A 206 -43.62 12.56 3.92
CA VAL A 206 -44.20 11.82 5.04
C VAL A 206 -43.53 12.37 6.28
N SER A 207 -44.34 12.84 7.23
CA SER A 207 -43.93 13.64 8.37
C SER A 207 -42.58 13.22 8.97
N ARG A 208 -41.74 14.22 9.27
CA ARG A 208 -40.44 14.06 9.96
C ARG A 208 -40.53 13.27 11.28
N ALA A 209 -41.74 12.96 11.75
CA ALA A 209 -42.08 12.26 12.99
C ALA A 209 -42.05 10.72 12.92
N GLY A 210 -41.85 10.09 11.75
CA GLY A 210 -41.86 8.62 11.59
C GLY A 210 -40.50 7.91 11.55
N HIS A 211 -39.38 8.64 11.61
CA HIS A 211 -38.05 8.10 11.35
C HIS A 211 -37.00 8.60 12.35
N TRP A 212 -35.96 7.81 12.59
CA TRP A 212 -34.78 8.16 13.41
C TRP A 212 -33.47 7.79 12.72
N ILE A 213 -32.35 8.34 13.18
CA ILE A 213 -31.01 8.06 12.67
C ILE A 213 -30.24 7.18 13.64
N ASP A 214 -29.82 6.01 13.17
CA ASP A 214 -28.90 5.11 13.85
C ASP A 214 -27.46 5.50 13.48
N LEU A 215 -26.74 6.06 14.44
CA LEU A 215 -25.34 6.46 14.32
C LEU A 215 -24.45 5.50 15.11
N GLU A 216 -23.72 4.65 14.39
CA GLU A 216 -22.72 3.77 14.98
C GLU A 216 -21.35 4.45 14.99
N VAL A 217 -20.69 4.48 16.15
CA VAL A 217 -19.34 5.02 16.34
C VAL A 217 -18.36 3.87 16.58
N ARG A 218 -17.27 3.83 15.80
CA ARG A 218 -16.17 2.85 15.91
C ARG A 218 -14.85 3.57 16.14
N GLY A 219 -13.98 2.95 16.94
CA GLY A 219 -12.69 3.51 17.37
C GLY A 219 -12.68 3.81 18.87
N ASP A 220 -11.50 4.17 19.38
CA ASP A 220 -11.32 4.57 20.77
C ASP A 220 -12.00 5.92 20.99
N CYS A 221 -13.08 5.93 21.75
CA CYS A 221 -13.92 7.09 22.01
C CYS A 221 -14.22 7.11 23.51
N SER A 222 -13.98 8.23 24.17
CA SER A 222 -14.41 8.47 25.55
C SER A 222 -15.92 8.75 25.61
N ASP A 223 -16.52 8.67 26.79
CA ASP A 223 -17.97 8.93 26.94
C ASP A 223 -18.30 10.41 26.69
N ALA A 224 -17.40 11.33 27.06
CA ALA A 224 -17.53 12.74 26.74
C ALA A 224 -17.53 13.02 25.22
N GLU A 225 -16.68 12.32 24.46
CA GLU A 225 -16.67 12.43 22.99
C GLU A 225 -17.93 11.82 22.38
N LEU A 226 -18.48 10.76 22.96
CA LEU A 226 -19.73 10.15 22.49
C LEU A 226 -20.91 11.11 22.67
N ASP A 227 -20.95 11.83 23.80
CA ASP A 227 -21.95 12.86 24.07
C ASP A 227 -21.79 14.08 23.14
N LEU A 228 -20.54 14.48 22.86
CA LEU A 228 -20.25 15.51 21.86
C LEU A 228 -20.75 15.09 20.47
N ILE A 229 -20.47 13.86 20.03
CA ILE A 229 -20.95 13.32 18.76
C ILE A 229 -22.47 13.32 18.70
N ARG A 230 -23.15 12.91 19.79
CA ARG A 230 -24.62 12.93 19.87
C ARG A 230 -25.16 14.35 19.71
N ARG A 231 -24.58 15.32 20.41
CA ARG A 231 -24.97 16.73 20.31
C ARG A 231 -24.83 17.25 18.88
N LEU A 232 -23.65 17.09 18.28
CA LEU A 232 -23.37 17.57 16.93
C LEU A 232 -24.25 16.91 15.87
N ALA A 233 -24.47 15.59 15.98
CA ALA A 233 -25.31 14.87 15.04
C ALA A 233 -26.79 15.27 15.18
N GLN A 234 -27.26 15.52 16.40
CA GLN A 234 -28.63 15.97 16.65
C GLN A 234 -28.85 17.43 16.21
N GLU A 235 -27.85 18.29 16.32
CA GLU A 235 -27.90 19.66 15.78
C GLU A 235 -27.89 19.66 14.24
N ALA A 236 -27.21 18.71 13.61
CA ALA A 236 -27.11 18.58 12.15
C ALA A 236 -28.35 17.96 11.49
N ASP A 237 -29.19 17.22 12.23
CA ASP A 237 -30.39 16.58 11.68
C ASP A 237 -31.62 16.79 12.56
N ALA A 238 -32.74 17.18 11.94
CA ALA A 238 -34.00 17.43 12.64
C ALA A 238 -34.69 16.14 13.13
N ARG A 239 -34.25 14.95 12.67
CA ARG A 239 -34.77 13.66 13.14
C ARG A 239 -34.11 13.27 14.48
N PRO A 240 -34.76 12.45 15.31
CA PRO A 240 -34.11 11.87 16.48
C PRO A 240 -32.86 11.06 16.09
N VAL A 241 -31.72 11.35 16.71
CA VAL A 241 -30.45 10.63 16.48
C VAL A 241 -30.12 9.76 17.69
N VAL A 242 -29.94 8.46 17.46
CA VAL A 242 -29.47 7.51 18.47
C VAL A 242 -28.03 7.15 18.15
N VAL A 243 -27.13 7.49 19.07
CA VAL A 243 -25.69 7.23 18.95
C VAL A 243 -25.30 6.04 19.82
N ARG A 244 -24.64 5.06 19.22
CA ARG A 244 -24.13 3.88 19.93
C ARG A 244 -22.67 3.60 19.59
N ARG A 245 -21.88 3.28 20.62
CA ARG A 245 -20.53 2.76 20.45
C ARG A 245 -20.64 1.30 20.00
N VAL A 246 -20.00 0.97 18.89
CA VAL A 246 -19.90 -0.41 18.40
C VAL A 246 -18.47 -0.84 18.64
N ALA A 247 -18.29 -1.90 19.45
CA ALA A 247 -16.99 -2.49 19.64
C ALA A 247 -16.39 -2.82 18.27
N THR A 248 -15.15 -2.39 18.06
CA THR A 248 -14.35 -2.85 16.93
C THR A 248 -14.39 -4.37 16.98
N LEU A 249 -14.85 -5.04 15.93
CA LEU A 249 -14.56 -6.46 15.75
C LEU A 249 -13.03 -6.53 15.76
N THR A 250 -12.44 -6.93 16.89
CA THR A 250 -11.11 -7.50 16.90
C THR A 250 -11.13 -8.50 15.77
N THR A 251 -10.31 -8.25 14.76
CA THR A 251 -10.00 -9.25 13.76
C THR A 251 -9.38 -10.37 14.57
N THR A 252 -10.18 -11.36 14.95
CA THR A 252 -9.71 -12.64 15.45
C THR A 252 -8.96 -13.26 14.29
N GLY A 253 -7.68 -12.90 14.18
CA GLY A 253 -6.70 -13.81 13.62
C GLY A 253 -6.65 -15.03 14.54
N GLU A 254 -6.51 -16.19 13.90
CA GLU A 254 -6.27 -17.49 14.51
C GLU A 254 -7.54 -18.25 14.97
N GLU A 255 -8.23 -18.87 14.00
CA GLU A 255 -8.55 -20.29 14.14
C GLU A 255 -7.76 -21.04 13.07
N VAL A 256 -6.73 -21.75 13.55
CA VAL A 256 -6.00 -22.79 12.83
C VAL A 256 -6.88 -24.02 12.89
N ASP A 257 -7.40 -24.45 11.73
CA ASP A 257 -8.03 -25.76 11.58
C ASP A 257 -7.03 -26.86 11.94
N ALA A 258 -7.50 -27.79 12.77
CA ALA A 258 -6.85 -29.04 13.13
C ALA A 258 -6.95 -30.08 12.01
#